data_AF-A0A2M8JZU7-F1
#
_entry.id   AF-A0A2M8JZU7-F1
#
_cell.length_a   1.000
_cell.length_b   1.000
_cell.length_c   1.000
_cell.angle_alpha   90.00
_cell.angle_beta   90.00
_cell.angle_gamma   90.00
#
_symmetry.space_group_name_H-M   'P 1'
#
loop_
_entity.id
_entity.type
_entity.pdbx_description
1 polymer ?
#
loop_
_entity_poly.entity_id
_entity_poly.type
_entity_poly.pdbx_seq_one_letter_code
_entity_poly.pdbx_strand_id
1 'polypeptide(L)'
;MTLSLRIFFIAIGAIILSGCQSLYQQSADGTPCTTVAPCNGNTVGNSSSYGYPQNGALNANNTIAVIKQEPIIVTATGYAAMMTNKRLTKSQARIMTMRSSMLDAYRNLSERVYGLKIDGSSSLSNMVMQNDELRTYVDAYLVGAKVVSQREHEDGIFETVVEMALQENFRQCLSSSNIQTDPNCKIQPGYRAVNVENATPTTNFYSIE
;
A
#
# COMPACT_ATOMS: atom_id res chain seq x y z
N MET A 1 8.35 -40.75 49.77
CA MET A 1 9.73 -40.92 49.23
C MET A 1 10.02 -39.76 48.31
N THR A 2 10.30 -38.64 48.95
CA THR A 2 9.84 -37.32 48.54
C THR A 2 10.68 -36.33 49.33
N LEU A 3 11.85 -35.96 48.80
CA LEU A 3 12.51 -34.66 48.94
C LEU A 3 13.91 -34.70 48.29
N SER A 4 14.64 -35.80 48.47
CA SER A 4 16.06 -35.89 48.10
C SER A 4 16.31 -35.95 46.57
N LEU A 5 15.35 -36.45 45.79
CA LEU A 5 15.49 -36.54 44.32
C LEU A 5 15.18 -35.22 43.60
N ARG A 6 14.43 -34.29 44.22
CA ARG A 6 14.18 -32.96 43.63
C ARG A 6 15.34 -31.99 43.85
N ILE A 7 16.11 -32.15 44.93
CA ILE A 7 17.28 -31.31 45.21
C ILE A 7 18.42 -31.62 44.23
N PHE A 8 18.57 -32.89 43.81
CA PHE A 8 19.61 -33.29 42.86
C PHE A 8 19.41 -32.71 41.44
N PHE A 9 18.15 -32.49 41.01
CA PHE A 9 17.87 -31.86 39.70
C PHE A 9 17.98 -30.32 39.72
N ILE A 10 17.87 -29.67 40.88
CA ILE A 10 18.03 -28.20 41.00
C ILE A 10 19.51 -27.81 41.05
N ALA A 11 20.40 -28.68 41.56
CA ALA A 11 21.83 -28.41 41.59
C ALA A 11 22.53 -28.52 40.21
N ILE A 12 21.97 -29.28 39.27
CA ILE A 12 22.54 -29.47 37.93
C ILE A 12 22.02 -28.42 36.93
N GLY A 13 20.87 -27.80 37.20
CA GLY A 13 20.28 -26.74 36.36
C GLY A 13 20.90 -25.34 36.53
N ALA A 14 21.80 -25.14 37.50
CA ALA A 14 22.33 -23.82 37.87
C ALA A 14 23.70 -23.46 37.26
N ILE A 15 24.25 -24.26 36.34
CA ILE A 15 25.58 -24.04 35.73
C ILE A 15 25.50 -23.57 34.27
N ILE A 16 24.42 -22.91 33.85
CA ILE A 16 24.34 -22.30 32.50
C ILE A 16 23.97 -20.81 32.52
N LEU A 17 24.01 -20.18 33.69
CA LEU A 17 23.79 -18.73 33.82
C LEU A 17 25.11 -17.96 34.01
N SER A 18 26.05 -18.17 33.09
CA SER A 18 27.17 -17.27 32.85
C SER A 18 27.31 -17.04 31.35
N GLY A 19 26.41 -16.22 30.82
CA GLY A 19 26.38 -15.81 29.42
C GLY A 19 26.10 -14.32 29.27
N CYS A 20 26.70 -13.48 30.12
CA CYS A 20 26.91 -12.10 29.72
C CYS A 20 28.04 -12.10 28.69
N GLN A 21 27.67 -12.19 27.42
CA GLN A 21 28.59 -11.87 26.33
C GLN A 21 28.85 -10.37 26.42
N SER A 22 29.92 -9.99 27.10
CA SER A 22 30.54 -8.70 26.88
C SER A 22 31.10 -8.70 25.46
N LEU A 23 30.31 -8.22 24.50
CA LEU A 23 30.82 -7.79 23.20
C LEU A 23 31.63 -6.51 23.41
N TYR A 24 32.84 -6.63 23.96
CA TYR A 24 33.89 -5.66 23.70
C TYR A 24 34.35 -5.88 22.26
N GLN A 25 33.52 -5.49 21.29
CA GLN A 25 34.02 -5.20 19.96
C GLN A 25 34.62 -3.79 20.03
N GLN A 26 35.94 -3.74 20.15
CA GLN A 26 36.69 -2.54 19.79
C GLN A 26 36.67 -2.45 18.27
N SER A 27 36.24 -1.30 17.74
CA SER A 27 36.55 -0.94 16.36
C SER A 27 38.08 -0.84 16.20
N ALA A 28 38.58 -0.87 14.96
CA ALA A 28 40.02 -0.81 14.66
C ALA A 28 40.76 0.38 15.33
N ASP A 29 40.04 1.42 15.76
CA ASP A 29 40.56 2.62 16.44
C ASP A 29 40.37 2.63 17.98
N GLY A 30 39.92 1.54 18.61
CA GLY A 30 39.99 1.36 20.07
C GLY A 30 38.87 1.99 20.93
N THR A 31 37.74 2.43 20.37
CA THR A 31 36.62 3.01 21.14
C THR A 31 35.49 2.00 21.45
N PRO A 32 34.89 2.03 22.66
CA PRO A 32 33.82 1.10 23.05
C PRO A 32 32.42 1.55 22.59
N CYS A 33 31.64 0.63 22.00
CA CYS A 33 30.28 0.87 21.50
C CYS A 33 29.21 0.48 22.53
N THR A 34 28.17 1.30 22.74
CA THR A 34 27.16 1.11 23.81
C THR A 34 25.76 0.71 23.32
N THR A 35 25.62 0.10 22.14
CA THR A 35 24.30 -0.26 21.57
C THR A 35 24.20 -1.73 21.19
N VAL A 36 23.02 -2.31 21.35
CA VAL A 36 22.73 -3.77 21.26
C VAL A 36 22.53 -4.30 19.82
N ALA A 37 23.06 -3.61 18.80
CA ALA A 37 23.01 -4.04 17.40
C ALA A 37 24.43 -4.28 16.84
N PRO A 38 24.62 -5.23 15.89
CA PRO A 38 25.93 -5.49 15.31
C PRO A 38 26.48 -4.24 14.61
N CYS A 39 27.68 -3.83 15.04
CA CYS A 39 28.34 -2.60 14.60
C CYS A 39 28.85 -2.75 13.17
N ASN A 40 28.02 -2.47 12.18
CA ASN A 40 28.47 -2.31 10.79
C ASN A 40 29.00 -0.89 10.58
N GLY A 41 30.10 -0.53 11.26
CA GLY A 41 30.94 0.66 11.00
C GLY A 41 30.30 2.05 11.01
N ASN A 42 29.00 2.19 11.25
CA ASN A 42 28.33 3.48 11.12
C ASN A 42 28.42 4.25 12.43
N THR A 43 29.26 5.29 12.44
CA THR A 43 29.33 6.29 13.49
C THR A 43 28.08 7.18 13.44
N VAL A 44 27.19 7.05 14.44
CA VAL A 44 26.13 8.04 14.65
C VAL A 44 26.65 9.06 15.65
N GLY A 45 27.37 10.04 15.12
CA GLY A 45 27.94 11.14 15.90
C GLY A 45 28.76 12.07 15.02
N ASN A 46 28.13 13.19 14.65
CA ASN A 46 28.70 14.37 13.99
C ASN A 46 28.89 14.29 12.46
N SER A 47 28.04 15.06 11.78
CA SER A 47 28.02 15.48 10.38
C SER A 47 29.27 15.18 9.55
N SER A 48 29.16 14.33 8.54
CA SER A 48 30.08 14.30 7.40
C SER A 48 29.35 13.82 6.15
N SER A 49 28.93 14.83 5.38
CA SER A 49 28.73 14.83 3.92
C SER A 49 29.42 13.68 3.17
N TYR A 50 28.64 12.83 2.50
CA TYR A 50 29.13 12.11 1.33
C TYR A 50 29.13 13.06 0.13
N GLY A 51 30.34 13.39 -0.31
CA GLY A 51 30.60 14.29 -1.44
C GLY A 51 30.14 13.68 -2.77
N TYR A 52 29.08 14.26 -3.32
CA TYR A 52 28.96 14.46 -4.76
C TYR A 52 29.95 15.56 -5.17
N PRO A 53 30.66 15.47 -6.31
CA PRO A 53 31.55 16.55 -6.73
C PRO A 53 30.74 17.81 -7.05
N GLN A 54 30.70 18.74 -6.09
CA GLN A 54 30.14 20.08 -6.23
C GLN A 54 31.25 21.01 -6.73
N ASN A 55 31.26 21.26 -8.04
CA ASN A 55 32.01 22.39 -8.59
C ASN A 55 31.32 23.69 -8.16
N GLY A 56 32.01 24.45 -7.30
CA GLY A 56 31.86 25.90 -7.15
C GLY A 56 30.47 26.43 -6.79
N ALA A 57 30.24 26.69 -5.51
CA ALA A 57 29.11 27.48 -5.05
C ALA A 57 29.20 28.93 -5.59
N LEU A 58 28.30 29.28 -6.50
CA LEU A 58 27.70 30.61 -6.50
C LEU A 58 26.35 30.49 -5.78
N ASN A 59 26.20 31.33 -4.76
CA ASN A 59 25.04 31.51 -3.93
C ASN A 59 23.78 31.74 -4.79
N ALA A 60 22.92 30.73 -4.88
CA ALA A 60 21.56 30.85 -5.37
C ALA A 60 20.66 30.12 -4.38
N ASN A 61 19.74 30.88 -3.77
CA ASN A 61 18.61 30.37 -3.00
C ASN A 61 17.73 29.52 -3.92
N ASN A 62 18.15 28.28 -4.19
CA ASN A 62 17.38 27.32 -4.96
C ASN A 62 16.33 26.72 -4.03
N THR A 63 15.33 27.54 -3.72
CA THR A 63 14.03 27.04 -3.32
C THR A 63 13.51 26.26 -4.52
N ILE A 64 13.75 24.94 -4.52
CA ILE A 64 13.12 24.05 -5.49
C ILE A 64 11.62 24.22 -5.23
N ALA A 65 10.98 25.03 -6.06
CA ALA A 65 9.53 25.09 -6.11
C ALA A 65 9.11 23.69 -6.56
N VAL A 66 8.78 22.83 -5.59
CA VAL A 66 8.01 21.63 -5.86
C VAL A 66 6.67 22.16 -6.37
N ILE A 67 6.57 22.34 -7.68
CA ILE A 67 5.30 22.65 -8.34
C ILE A 67 4.45 21.41 -8.10
N LYS A 68 3.70 21.43 -7.00
CA LYS A 68 2.78 20.36 -6.64
C LYS A 68 1.74 20.32 -7.74
N GLN A 69 1.87 19.35 -8.63
CA GLN A 69 0.96 19.22 -9.74
C GLN A 69 -0.42 18.87 -9.19
N GLU A 70 -1.45 19.49 -9.77
CA GLU A 70 -2.82 19.19 -9.41
C GLU A 70 -3.13 17.73 -9.75
N PRO A 71 -3.81 16.99 -8.86
CA PRO A 71 -4.15 15.60 -9.12
C PRO A 71 -5.10 15.52 -10.32
N ILE A 72 -4.89 14.53 -11.18
CA ILE A 72 -5.80 14.29 -12.31
C ILE A 72 -7.00 13.52 -11.77
N ILE A 73 -8.17 14.13 -11.87
CA ILE A 73 -9.42 13.51 -11.42
C ILE A 73 -10.04 12.74 -12.58
N VAL A 74 -10.23 11.43 -12.39
CA VAL A 74 -10.90 10.56 -13.35
C VAL A 74 -12.27 10.19 -12.78
N THR A 75 -13.32 10.55 -13.50
CA THR A 75 -14.70 10.23 -13.13
C THR A 75 -15.30 9.25 -14.12
N ALA A 76 -16.22 8.42 -13.62
CA ALA A 76 -17.03 7.54 -14.44
C ALA A 76 -18.44 7.42 -13.85
N THR A 77 -19.41 7.16 -14.72
CA THR A 77 -20.81 6.97 -14.33
C THR A 77 -21.26 5.58 -14.73
N GLY A 78 -22.07 4.94 -13.91
CA GLY A 78 -22.69 3.66 -14.19
C GLY A 78 -24.18 3.68 -13.93
N TYR A 79 -24.90 2.83 -14.65
CA TYR A 79 -26.35 2.77 -14.65
C TYR A 79 -26.84 1.34 -14.40
N ALA A 80 -27.97 1.21 -13.68
CA ALA A 80 -28.67 -0.07 -13.59
C ALA A 80 -30.18 0.13 -13.49
N ALA A 81 -30.91 -0.71 -14.22
CA ALA A 81 -32.36 -0.74 -14.19
C ALA A 81 -32.89 -1.62 -13.05
N MET A 82 -34.07 -1.27 -12.52
CA MET A 82 -34.63 -2.00 -11.38
C MET A 82 -34.91 -3.47 -11.72
N MET A 83 -34.39 -4.39 -10.90
CA MET A 83 -34.63 -5.82 -11.07
C MET A 83 -36.09 -6.16 -10.78
N THR A 84 -36.85 -6.56 -11.80
CA THR A 84 -38.22 -7.04 -11.64
C THR A 84 -38.23 -8.56 -11.43
N ASN A 85 -38.09 -9.02 -10.19
CA ASN A 85 -38.19 -10.44 -9.84
C ASN A 85 -39.31 -10.67 -8.82
N LYS A 86 -40.23 -11.61 -9.11
CA LYS A 86 -41.35 -11.98 -8.22
C LYS A 86 -40.91 -12.51 -6.85
N ARG A 87 -39.64 -12.93 -6.70
CA ARG A 87 -39.05 -13.42 -5.45
C ARG A 87 -38.38 -12.32 -4.62
N LEU A 88 -38.17 -11.13 -5.18
CA LEU A 88 -37.55 -10.01 -4.47
C LEU A 88 -38.60 -9.02 -4.00
N THR A 89 -38.46 -8.56 -2.76
CA THR A 89 -39.24 -7.40 -2.30
C THR A 89 -38.76 -6.13 -3.03
N LYS A 90 -39.61 -5.09 -3.09
CA LYS A 90 -39.23 -3.80 -3.71
C LYS A 90 -37.94 -3.24 -3.11
N SER A 91 -37.78 -3.33 -1.79
CA SER A 91 -36.57 -2.88 -1.10
C SER A 91 -35.33 -3.71 -1.48
N GLN A 92 -35.46 -5.04 -1.60
CA GLN A 92 -34.36 -5.90 -2.05
C GLN A 92 -33.96 -5.59 -3.50
N ALA A 93 -34.94 -5.46 -4.40
CA ALA A 93 -34.70 -5.08 -5.79
C ALA A 93 -33.97 -3.73 -5.89
N ARG A 94 -34.37 -2.74 -5.09
CA ARG A 94 -33.73 -1.43 -5.03
C ARG A 94 -32.26 -1.51 -4.60
N ILE A 95 -31.95 -2.24 -3.52
CA ILE A 95 -30.58 -2.43 -3.04
C ILE A 95 -29.72 -3.15 -4.09
N MET A 96 -30.26 -4.18 -4.73
CA MET A 96 -29.56 -4.91 -5.78
C MET A 96 -29.26 -4.01 -6.99
N THR A 97 -30.21 -3.15 -7.34
CA THR A 97 -30.07 -2.20 -8.47
C THR A 97 -29.01 -1.14 -8.17
N MET A 98 -29.05 -0.53 -6.99
CA MET A 98 -28.02 0.42 -6.51
C MET A 98 -26.61 -0.21 -6.52
N ARG A 99 -26.48 -1.48 -6.10
CA ARG A 99 -25.20 -2.20 -6.17
C ARG A 99 -24.78 -2.49 -7.61
N SER A 100 -25.73 -2.81 -8.47
CA SER A 100 -25.47 -3.07 -9.89
C SER A 100 -25.00 -1.80 -10.62
N SER A 101 -25.60 -0.63 -10.34
CA SER A 101 -25.14 0.65 -10.91
C SER A 101 -23.76 1.03 -10.39
N MET A 102 -23.45 0.73 -9.13
CA MET A 102 -22.11 0.90 -8.58
C MET A 102 -21.09 0.02 -9.31
N LEU A 103 -21.35 -1.28 -9.49
CA LEU A 103 -20.45 -2.18 -10.21
C LEU A 103 -20.22 -1.74 -11.66
N ASP A 104 -21.26 -1.28 -12.35
CA ASP A 104 -21.15 -0.71 -13.70
C ASP A 104 -20.26 0.55 -13.70
N ALA A 105 -20.41 1.42 -12.70
CA ALA A 105 -19.60 2.63 -12.58
C ALA A 105 -18.11 2.30 -12.38
N TYR A 106 -17.77 1.32 -11.53
CA TYR A 106 -16.38 0.86 -11.35
C TYR A 106 -15.81 0.21 -12.61
N ARG A 107 -16.64 -0.51 -13.37
CA ARG A 107 -16.24 -1.07 -14.68
C ARG A 107 -15.91 0.05 -15.66
N ASN A 108 -16.78 1.05 -15.80
CA ASN A 108 -16.54 2.17 -16.70
C ASN A 108 -15.31 2.97 -16.26
N LEU A 109 -15.07 3.09 -14.94
CA LEU A 109 -13.86 3.71 -14.40
C LEU A 109 -12.60 2.94 -14.78
N SER A 110 -12.59 1.61 -14.64
CA SER A 110 -11.42 0.81 -14.97
C SER A 110 -11.08 0.88 -16.46
N GLU A 111 -12.09 0.81 -17.33
CA GLU A 111 -11.92 1.00 -18.77
C GLU A 111 -11.31 2.38 -19.08
N ARG A 112 -11.80 3.43 -18.42
CA ARG A 112 -11.26 4.80 -18.56
C ARG A 112 -9.81 4.89 -18.11
N VAL A 113 -9.44 4.23 -17.01
CA VAL A 113 -8.10 4.25 -16.43
C VAL A 113 -7.11 3.50 -17.29
N TYR A 114 -7.38 2.25 -17.67
CA TYR A 114 -6.46 1.49 -18.53
C TYR A 114 -6.32 2.09 -19.92
N GLY A 115 -7.32 2.85 -20.39
CA GLY A 115 -7.26 3.61 -21.64
C GLY A 115 -6.46 4.93 -21.56
N LEU A 116 -5.92 5.31 -20.40
CA LEU A 116 -5.13 6.53 -20.27
C LEU A 116 -3.81 6.41 -21.03
N LYS A 117 -3.50 7.45 -21.80
CA LYS A 117 -2.20 7.62 -22.46
C LYS A 117 -1.30 8.44 -21.54
N ILE A 118 -0.17 7.87 -21.14
CA ILE A 118 0.77 8.51 -20.22
C ILE A 118 1.78 9.36 -20.99
N ASP A 119 2.34 8.79 -22.06
CA ASP A 119 3.25 9.45 -22.99
C ASP A 119 2.80 9.20 -24.44
N GLY A 120 3.25 10.04 -25.38
CA GLY A 120 2.75 10.10 -26.76
C GLY A 120 2.71 8.78 -27.55
N SER A 121 3.42 7.74 -27.12
CA SER A 121 3.44 6.41 -27.73
C SER A 121 2.93 5.26 -26.85
N SER A 122 2.75 5.47 -25.53
CA SER A 122 2.52 4.39 -24.57
C SER A 122 1.20 4.55 -23.82
N SER A 123 0.33 3.53 -23.95
CA SER A 123 -0.92 3.40 -23.19
C SER A 123 -0.66 2.72 -21.85
N LEU A 124 -1.38 3.12 -20.80
CA LEU A 124 -1.31 2.48 -19.49
C LEU A 124 -1.60 0.97 -19.59
N SER A 125 -2.57 0.59 -20.42
CA SER A 125 -2.88 -0.82 -20.74
C SER A 125 -1.64 -1.61 -21.18
N ASN A 126 -0.75 -1.04 -21.99
CA ASN A 126 0.42 -1.76 -22.51
C ASN A 126 1.52 -1.88 -21.45
N MET A 127 1.61 -0.92 -20.53
CA MET A 127 2.57 -0.94 -19.43
C MET A 127 2.20 -1.99 -18.39
N VAL A 128 0.92 -2.08 -18.02
CA VAL A 128 0.44 -3.08 -17.04
C VAL A 128 0.53 -4.52 -17.56
N MET A 129 0.51 -4.72 -18.89
CA MET A 129 0.73 -6.06 -19.49
C MET A 129 2.20 -6.52 -19.39
N GLN A 130 3.14 -5.58 -19.29
CA GLN A 130 4.57 -5.88 -19.20
C GLN A 130 5.07 -5.99 -17.75
N ASN A 131 4.31 -5.47 -16.79
CA ASN A 131 4.72 -5.39 -15.39
C ASN A 131 3.56 -5.68 -14.43
N ASP A 132 3.65 -6.83 -13.75
CA ASP A 132 2.64 -7.28 -12.78
C ASP A 132 2.58 -6.42 -11.50
N GLU A 133 3.70 -5.81 -11.09
CA GLU A 133 3.72 -4.89 -9.94
C GLU A 133 2.96 -3.61 -10.27
N LEU A 134 3.13 -3.08 -11.49
CA LEU A 134 2.37 -1.94 -11.95
C LEU A 134 0.88 -2.26 -12.02
N ARG A 135 0.52 -3.44 -12.52
CA ARG A 135 -0.87 -3.91 -12.53
C ARG A 135 -1.44 -3.90 -11.11
N THR A 136 -0.73 -4.51 -10.16
CA THR A 136 -1.16 -4.55 -8.75
C THR A 136 -1.32 -3.14 -8.15
N TYR A 137 -0.41 -2.23 -8.50
CA TYR A 137 -0.46 -0.83 -8.06
C TYR A 137 -1.69 -0.11 -8.62
N VAL A 138 -1.97 -0.21 -9.92
CA VAL A 138 -3.16 0.38 -10.57
C VAL A 138 -4.44 -0.21 -9.99
N ASP A 139 -4.49 -1.53 -9.78
CA ASP A 139 -5.64 -2.23 -9.22
C ASP A 139 -5.97 -1.74 -7.81
N ALA A 140 -4.95 -1.47 -6.99
CA ALA A 140 -5.14 -0.89 -5.66
C ALA A 140 -5.75 0.53 -5.71
N TYR A 141 -5.36 1.35 -6.69
CA TYR A 141 -5.96 2.67 -6.90
C TYR A 141 -7.42 2.59 -7.35
N LEU A 142 -7.76 1.63 -8.22
CA LEU A 142 -9.14 1.39 -8.68
C LEU A 142 -10.06 1.00 -7.53
N VAL A 143 -9.61 0.13 -6.62
CA VAL A 143 -10.36 -0.25 -5.42
C VAL A 143 -10.56 0.94 -4.47
N GLY A 144 -9.60 1.87 -4.44
CA GLY A 144 -9.67 3.10 -3.65
C GLY A 144 -10.58 4.19 -4.20
N ALA A 145 -11.22 4.00 -5.36
CA ALA A 145 -12.08 5.02 -5.94
C ALA A 145 -13.32 5.31 -5.07
N LYS A 146 -13.66 6.59 -4.96
CA LYS A 146 -14.73 7.11 -4.11
C LYS A 146 -16.03 7.22 -4.90
N VAL A 147 -17.14 6.83 -4.28
CA VAL A 147 -18.46 7.16 -4.79
C VAL A 147 -18.80 8.61 -4.46
N VAL A 148 -19.02 9.43 -5.48
CA VAL A 148 -19.32 10.86 -5.36
C VAL A 148 -20.82 11.09 -5.25
N SER A 149 -21.61 10.34 -6.04
CA SER A 149 -23.06 10.49 -6.08
C SER A 149 -23.74 9.16 -6.38
N GLN A 150 -24.90 8.94 -5.77
CA GLN A 150 -25.81 7.84 -6.09
C GLN A 150 -27.24 8.38 -6.06
N ARG A 151 -27.96 8.24 -7.17
CA ARG A 151 -29.33 8.76 -7.30
C ARG A 151 -30.23 7.80 -8.07
N GLU A 152 -31.49 7.78 -7.68
CA GLU A 152 -32.55 7.05 -8.39
C GLU A 152 -33.29 8.04 -9.29
N HIS A 153 -33.51 7.65 -10.54
CA HIS A 153 -34.32 8.38 -11.52
C HIS A 153 -35.79 8.00 -11.39
N GLU A 154 -36.69 8.78 -12.01
CA GLU A 154 -38.15 8.54 -11.97
C GLU A 154 -38.53 7.16 -12.52
N ASP A 155 -37.76 6.65 -13.49
CA ASP A 155 -37.94 5.34 -14.11
C ASP A 155 -37.46 4.16 -13.24
N GLY A 156 -36.96 4.43 -12.02
CA GLY A 156 -36.39 3.41 -11.12
C GLY A 156 -34.97 2.96 -11.50
N ILE A 157 -34.32 3.66 -12.44
CA ILE A 157 -32.92 3.44 -12.80
C ILE A 157 -32.04 4.12 -11.74
N PHE A 158 -31.01 3.41 -11.30
CA PHE A 158 -29.96 4.00 -10.47
C PHE A 158 -28.81 4.50 -11.32
N GLU A 159 -28.33 5.69 -10.99
CA GLU A 159 -27.11 6.29 -11.51
C GLU A 159 -26.12 6.44 -10.36
N THR A 160 -24.91 5.91 -10.56
CA THR A 160 -23.81 6.02 -9.62
C THR A 160 -22.63 6.69 -10.30
N VAL A 161 -22.08 7.74 -9.68
CA VAL A 161 -20.88 8.44 -10.15
C VAL A 161 -19.73 8.11 -9.20
N VAL A 162 -18.66 7.57 -9.76
CA VAL A 162 -17.41 7.27 -9.05
C VAL A 162 -16.29 8.18 -9.54
N GLU A 163 -15.35 8.44 -8.64
CA GLU A 163 -14.20 9.30 -8.89
C GLU A 163 -12.95 8.68 -8.27
N MET A 164 -11.84 8.80 -8.98
CA MET A 164 -10.52 8.57 -8.43
C MET A 164 -9.60 9.76 -8.72
N ALA A 165 -8.77 10.10 -7.76
CA ALA A 165 -7.74 11.12 -7.91
C ALA A 165 -6.39 10.45 -8.16
N LEU A 166 -5.82 10.67 -9.34
CA LEU A 166 -4.45 10.28 -9.66
C LEU A 166 -3.51 11.30 -9.04
N GLN A 167 -2.83 10.86 -8.00
CA GLN A 167 -1.85 11.67 -7.28
C GLN A 167 -0.53 11.77 -8.05
N GLU A 168 0.34 12.67 -7.62
CA GLU A 168 1.63 12.92 -8.27
C GLU A 168 2.55 11.69 -8.23
N ASN A 169 2.57 10.96 -7.11
CA ASN A 169 3.34 9.70 -6.97
C ASN A 169 2.94 8.64 -8.01
N PHE A 170 1.65 8.58 -8.38
CA PHE A 170 1.17 7.68 -9.42
C PHE A 170 1.81 8.02 -10.78
N ARG A 171 1.92 9.31 -11.11
CA ARG A 171 2.54 9.76 -12.35
C ARG A 171 4.04 9.52 -12.35
N GLN A 172 4.71 9.77 -11.23
CA GLN A 172 6.14 9.50 -11.06
C GLN A 172 6.44 8.02 -11.24
N CYS A 173 5.63 7.14 -10.64
CA CYS A 173 5.72 5.71 -10.83
C CYS A 173 5.60 5.30 -12.31
N LEU A 174 4.64 5.88 -13.03
CA LEU A 174 4.45 5.56 -14.45
C LEU A 174 5.57 6.10 -15.36
N SER A 175 6.21 7.20 -14.97
CA SER A 175 7.33 7.78 -15.72
C SER A 175 8.66 7.08 -15.47
N SER A 176 8.76 6.23 -14.44
CA SER A 176 10.03 5.62 -14.06
C SER A 176 10.38 4.43 -14.94
N SER A 177 11.65 4.32 -15.34
CA SER A 177 12.14 3.22 -16.16
C SER A 177 12.25 1.91 -15.39
N ASN A 178 12.28 1.96 -14.06
CA ASN A 178 12.49 0.82 -13.17
C ASN A 178 11.39 0.75 -12.09
N ILE A 179 10.17 0.45 -12.54
CA ILE A 179 8.95 0.34 -11.70
C ILE A 179 9.18 -0.54 -10.47
N GLN A 180 9.94 -1.63 -10.62
CA GLN A 180 10.16 -2.61 -9.55
C GLN A 180 10.97 -2.08 -8.35
N THR A 181 11.91 -1.18 -8.62
CA THR A 181 12.76 -0.59 -7.59
C THR A 181 12.24 0.74 -7.08
N ASP A 182 11.25 1.33 -7.76
CA ASP A 182 10.75 2.67 -7.46
C ASP A 182 9.90 2.65 -6.17
N PRO A 183 10.28 3.39 -5.11
CA PRO A 183 9.48 3.50 -3.90
C PRO A 183 8.09 4.13 -4.15
N ASN A 184 7.90 4.89 -5.23
CA ASN A 184 6.61 5.52 -5.58
C ASN A 184 5.62 4.53 -6.19
N CYS A 185 6.12 3.43 -6.78
CA CYS A 185 5.34 2.33 -7.34
C CYS A 185 4.93 1.29 -6.30
N LYS A 186 5.33 1.47 -5.05
CA LYS A 186 4.93 0.57 -3.97
C LYS A 186 3.63 1.08 -3.38
N ILE A 187 2.65 0.18 -3.29
CA ILE A 187 1.48 0.38 -2.44
C ILE A 187 1.95 0.45 -0.99
N GLN A 188 2.24 1.65 -0.50
CA GLN A 188 2.49 1.83 0.92
C GLN A 188 1.18 1.49 1.66
N PRO A 189 1.22 0.63 2.69
CA PRO A 189 0.05 0.27 3.48
C PRO A 189 -0.40 1.47 4.34
N GLY A 190 -0.94 2.50 3.68
CA GLY A 190 -1.50 3.73 4.28
C GLY A 190 -3.03 3.76 4.27
N TYR A 191 -3.69 2.85 3.55
CA TYR A 191 -5.15 2.68 3.58
C TYR A 191 -5.48 1.20 3.72
N ARG A 192 -5.63 0.76 4.98
CA ARG A 192 -6.13 -0.58 5.39
C ARG A 192 -5.70 -1.74 4.50
N ALA A 193 -4.40 -1.99 4.40
CA ALA A 193 -3.94 -3.31 4.01
C ALA A 193 -4.27 -4.26 5.17
N VAL A 194 -5.27 -5.13 4.99
CA VAL A 194 -5.37 -6.33 5.82
C VAL A 194 -4.12 -7.13 5.52
N ASN A 195 -3.29 -7.35 6.53
CA ASN A 195 -2.07 -8.13 6.39
C ASN A 195 -2.48 -9.60 6.20
N VAL A 196 -2.48 -10.08 4.94
CA VAL A 196 -2.85 -11.45 4.57
C VAL A 196 -1.68 -12.44 4.76
N GLU A 197 -0.65 -12.08 5.51
CA GLU A 197 0.38 -13.08 5.91
C GLU A 197 0.07 -13.70 7.28
N ASN A 198 -0.81 -13.08 8.08
CA ASN A 198 -1.20 -13.58 9.42
C ASN A 198 -2.72 -13.76 9.61
N ALA A 199 -3.50 -13.76 8.53
CA ALA A 199 -4.91 -14.12 8.61
C ALA A 199 -5.03 -15.64 8.81
N THR A 200 -5.17 -16.07 10.06
CA THR A 200 -5.73 -17.40 10.35
C THR A 200 -7.08 -17.48 9.62
N PRO A 201 -7.34 -18.52 8.81
CA PRO A 201 -8.61 -18.66 8.13
C PRO A 201 -9.68 -18.89 9.20
N THR A 202 -10.41 -17.84 9.55
CA THR A 202 -11.65 -17.98 10.32
C THR A 202 -12.68 -18.56 9.36
N THR A 203 -12.72 -19.89 9.33
CA THR A 203 -13.89 -20.61 8.83
C THR A 203 -15.10 -20.09 9.61
N ASN A 204 -16.18 -19.79 8.89
CA ASN A 204 -17.53 -19.43 9.34
C ASN A 204 -17.91 -17.97 9.07
N PHE A 205 -18.23 -17.68 7.79
CA PHE A 205 -18.95 -16.47 7.39
C PHE A 205 -20.42 -16.71 7.00
N TYR A 206 -20.97 -17.90 7.29
CA TYR A 206 -22.40 -18.17 7.17
C TYR A 206 -22.87 -19.15 8.24
N SER A 207 -23.38 -18.60 9.33
CA SER A 207 -24.42 -19.25 10.13
C SER A 207 -25.52 -18.21 10.31
N ILE A 208 -26.65 -18.44 9.63
CA ILE A 208 -27.90 -17.74 9.90
C ILE A 208 -28.59 -18.60 10.96
N GLU A 209 -28.77 -18.06 12.16
CA GLU A 209 -29.77 -18.56 13.11
C GLU A 209 -31.13 -17.91 12.79
#